data_AF-A0A6J8BJL7-F1
#
_entry.id   AF-A0A6J8BJL7-F1
#
_cell.length_a   1.000
_cell.length_b   1.000
_cell.length_c   1.000
_cell.angle_alpha   90.00
_cell.angle_beta   90.00
_cell.angle_gamma   90.00
#
_symmetry.space_group_name_H-M   'P 1'
#
loop_
_entity.id
_entity.type
_entity.pdbx_description
1 polymer ?
#
loop_
_entity_poly.entity_id
_entity_poly.type
_entity_poly.pdbx_seq_one_letter_code
_entity_poly.pdbx_strand_id
1 'polypeptide(L)'
;MVRRLAGILILVSAITAEILSKRQNSGGCDTKADITFIVDTSDDVGKDNFQKQLAFLKQTVNNMKIAPDKTQISVVTFSSELPSNPNQLPPPTSCLHKADLAFLVDSSSSVGSGNFQKLENFLKNAVTKLDIGKDKVHVGLMQYSSYPSMQFPLNMYTNRGDTLKAIEGMQFMGGDTNTGDAIQNMRQQMFSQTGGARNNVPRIAIVVTDGGSSNNAKTTQQADGARRDHIGLISVGVGSAVNSYELQLIADDQTKVVKVNSFDQLEQAVDQILQKACTGATSAPTACQNKLNNCNSYGLSVCTQYQPWAQDNCQEYCGFCVTPKPTCVDKLTNCFAYGKSSCTQYSEWAHQNCQQYCGFCVAAAVTSGFYGQCSYKGRSYQTGQKWLDGCDYECVCQDGNTGKYKCTNRCV
;
A
#
# COMPACT_ATOMS: atom_id res chain seq x y z
N MET A 1 17.29 -2.44 -17.99
CA MET A 1 17.79 -1.80 -16.75
C MET A 1 17.74 -2.69 -15.50
N VAL A 2 16.59 -3.22 -15.06
CA VAL A 2 16.46 -3.93 -13.76
C VAL A 2 17.38 -5.16 -13.61
N ARG A 3 17.49 -6.02 -14.64
CA ARG A 3 18.45 -7.14 -14.64
C ARG A 3 19.92 -6.68 -14.61
N ARG A 4 20.23 -5.49 -15.13
CA ARG A 4 21.58 -4.91 -15.08
C ARG A 4 21.88 -4.34 -13.69
N LEU A 5 20.94 -3.61 -13.08
CA LEU A 5 21.07 -3.06 -11.72
C LEU A 5 21.21 -4.16 -10.65
N ALA A 6 20.44 -5.25 -10.74
CA ALA A 6 20.59 -6.40 -9.86
C ALA A 6 21.95 -7.08 -10.03
N GLY A 7 22.43 -7.23 -11.27
CA GLY A 7 23.78 -7.73 -11.55
C GLY A 7 24.87 -6.85 -10.94
N ILE A 8 24.74 -5.52 -11.07
CA ILE A 8 25.66 -4.53 -10.53
C ILE A 8 25.73 -4.58 -8.99
N LEU A 9 24.59 -4.68 -8.29
CA LEU A 9 24.52 -4.70 -6.82
C LEU A 9 25.15 -5.97 -6.23
N ILE A 10 24.90 -7.13 -6.85
CA ILE A 10 25.50 -8.42 -6.48
C ILE A 10 27.03 -8.36 -6.67
N LEU A 11 27.49 -7.69 -7.74
CA LEU A 11 28.91 -7.54 -8.06
C LEU A 11 29.67 -6.61 -7.11
N VAL A 12 29.09 -5.46 -6.75
CA VAL A 12 29.67 -4.55 -5.74
C VAL A 12 29.84 -5.27 -4.41
N SER A 13 28.84 -6.09 -4.04
CA SER A 13 28.86 -6.90 -2.82
C SER A 13 29.96 -7.98 -2.87
N ALA A 14 30.14 -8.65 -4.02
CA ALA A 14 31.16 -9.68 -4.20
C ALA A 14 32.60 -9.12 -4.20
N ILE A 15 32.84 -7.97 -4.83
CA ILE A 15 34.14 -7.28 -4.80
C ILE A 15 34.45 -6.87 -3.36
N THR A 16 33.48 -6.28 -2.65
CA THR A 16 33.64 -5.89 -1.25
C THR A 16 33.97 -7.12 -0.38
N ALA A 17 33.29 -8.25 -0.56
CA ALA A 17 33.55 -9.48 0.18
C ALA A 17 34.94 -10.11 -0.12
N GLU A 18 35.37 -10.10 -1.38
CA GLU A 18 36.68 -10.63 -1.81
C GLU A 18 37.86 -9.76 -1.32
N ILE A 19 37.62 -8.46 -1.15
CA ILE A 19 38.57 -7.52 -0.52
C ILE A 19 38.61 -7.74 0.99
N LEU A 20 37.46 -7.95 1.63
CA LEU A 20 37.36 -8.22 3.07
C LEU A 20 38.03 -9.56 3.45
N SER A 21 38.01 -10.57 2.58
CA SER A 21 38.63 -11.88 2.85
C SER A 21 40.16 -11.86 2.78
N LYS A 22 40.77 -10.93 2.03
CA LYS A 22 42.23 -10.78 1.95
C LYS A 22 42.85 -9.92 3.06
N ARG A 23 42.03 -9.40 3.99
CA ARG A 23 42.47 -8.65 5.19
C ARG A 23 43.42 -9.42 6.12
N GLN A 24 43.57 -10.74 5.96
CA GLN A 24 44.30 -11.56 6.93
C GLN A 24 45.80 -11.75 6.67
N ASN A 25 46.38 -11.31 5.54
CA ASN A 25 47.79 -11.62 5.24
C ASN A 25 48.50 -10.57 4.35
N SER A 26 48.86 -9.41 4.89
CA SER A 26 49.92 -8.60 4.25
C SER A 26 50.78 -7.87 5.27
N GLY A 27 51.93 -8.46 5.59
CA GLY A 27 53.05 -7.73 6.16
C GLY A 27 53.71 -6.90 5.06
N GLY A 28 53.49 -5.59 5.05
CA GLY A 28 54.30 -4.66 4.27
C GLY A 28 53.56 -3.49 3.62
N CYS A 29 53.89 -2.29 4.10
CA CYS A 29 53.48 -0.93 3.69
C CYS A 29 52.18 -0.39 4.31
N ASP A 30 52.37 0.53 5.26
CA ASP A 30 51.37 1.15 6.12
C ASP A 30 50.80 2.43 5.48
N THR A 31 50.24 2.30 4.27
CA THR A 31 49.70 3.45 3.53
C THR A 31 48.22 3.62 3.86
N LYS A 32 47.88 4.69 4.59
CA LYS A 32 46.49 5.10 4.83
C LYS A 32 45.94 5.72 3.54
N ALA A 33 44.95 5.10 2.92
CA ALA A 33 44.30 5.63 1.72
C ALA A 33 42.80 5.38 1.76
N ASP A 34 41.98 6.36 1.37
CA ASP A 34 40.57 6.14 1.07
C ASP A 34 40.44 6.08 -0.46
N ILE A 35 40.05 4.91 -0.97
CA ILE A 35 40.07 4.62 -2.41
C ILE A 35 38.63 4.48 -2.88
N THR A 36 38.21 5.35 -3.79
CA THR A 36 36.91 5.23 -4.46
C THR A 36 37.11 4.84 -5.92
N PHE A 37 36.60 3.68 -6.29
CA PHE A 37 36.54 3.25 -7.68
C PHE A 37 35.24 3.74 -8.31
N ILE A 38 35.35 4.46 -9.42
CA ILE A 38 34.19 4.94 -10.16
C ILE A 38 34.07 4.09 -11.43
N VAL A 39 32.99 3.32 -11.54
CA VAL A 39 32.82 2.30 -12.60
C VAL A 39 31.67 2.70 -13.51
N ASP A 40 31.96 2.80 -14.80
CA ASP A 40 30.97 3.09 -15.83
C ASP A 40 30.11 1.84 -16.09
N THR A 41 28.81 1.98 -15.91
CA THR A 41 27.82 0.92 -16.09
C THR A 41 26.84 1.23 -17.22
N SER A 42 27.13 2.26 -18.02
CA SER A 42 26.30 2.67 -19.15
C SER A 42 26.17 1.58 -20.21
N ASP A 43 25.12 1.68 -21.02
CA ASP A 43 24.87 0.75 -22.11
C ASP A 43 25.98 0.74 -23.17
N ASP A 44 26.71 1.86 -23.32
CA ASP A 44 27.82 2.04 -24.25
C ASP A 44 29.05 1.18 -23.92
N VAL A 45 29.22 0.81 -22.64
CA VAL A 45 30.32 -0.08 -22.23
C VAL A 45 30.11 -1.48 -22.82
N GLY A 46 28.87 -1.95 -22.87
CA GLY A 46 28.55 -3.31 -23.28
C GLY A 46 29.04 -4.39 -22.29
N LYS A 47 28.46 -5.60 -22.38
CA LYS A 47 28.70 -6.67 -21.39
C LYS A 47 30.17 -7.09 -21.31
N ASP A 48 30.86 -7.17 -22.44
CA ASP A 48 32.23 -7.68 -22.50
C ASP A 48 33.26 -6.67 -21.98
N ASN A 49 33.13 -5.37 -22.31
CA ASN A 49 34.06 -4.37 -21.76
C ASN A 49 33.79 -4.10 -20.29
N PHE A 50 32.55 -4.28 -19.83
CA PHE A 50 32.23 -4.23 -18.41
C PHE A 50 32.94 -5.35 -17.63
N GLN A 51 32.98 -6.58 -18.16
CA GLN A 51 33.76 -7.67 -17.56
C GLN A 51 35.28 -7.39 -17.56
N LYS A 52 35.80 -6.70 -18.58
CA LYS A 52 37.20 -6.27 -18.61
C LYS A 52 37.51 -5.19 -17.56
N GLN A 53 36.62 -4.21 -17.40
CA GLN A 53 36.74 -3.20 -16.34
C GLN A 53 36.72 -3.86 -14.95
N LEU A 54 35.85 -4.86 -14.76
CA LEU A 54 35.79 -5.63 -13.52
C LEU A 54 37.08 -6.41 -13.25
N ALA A 55 37.62 -7.10 -14.26
CA ALA A 55 38.88 -7.82 -14.15
C ALA A 55 40.04 -6.86 -13.79
N PHE A 56 40.07 -5.68 -14.41
CA PHE A 56 41.03 -4.63 -14.10
C PHE A 56 40.94 -4.14 -12.65
N LEU A 57 39.72 -3.89 -12.14
CA LEU A 57 39.52 -3.47 -10.75
C LEU A 57 40.00 -4.55 -9.76
N LYS A 58 39.64 -5.82 -10.01
CA LYS A 58 40.10 -6.94 -9.18
C LYS A 58 41.62 -7.06 -9.18
N GLN A 59 42.26 -6.93 -10.34
CA GLN A 59 43.72 -6.97 -10.47
C GLN A 59 44.39 -5.78 -9.79
N THR A 60 43.82 -4.57 -9.95
CA THR A 60 44.34 -3.35 -9.31
C THR A 60 44.29 -3.49 -7.80
N VAL A 61 43.16 -3.93 -7.23
CA VAL A 61 43.05 -4.16 -5.79
C VAL A 61 43.99 -5.25 -5.30
N ASN A 62 44.16 -6.33 -6.06
CA ASN A 62 45.11 -7.39 -5.72
C ASN A 62 46.57 -6.91 -5.69
N ASN A 63 46.92 -5.89 -6.47
CA ASN A 63 48.27 -5.34 -6.56
C ASN A 63 48.52 -4.20 -5.56
N MET A 64 47.48 -3.63 -4.97
CA MET A 64 47.62 -2.60 -3.95
C MET A 64 47.99 -3.26 -2.60
N LYS A 65 49.11 -2.84 -2.02
CA LYS A 65 49.54 -3.25 -0.68
C LYS A 65 48.83 -2.38 0.36
N ILE A 66 47.65 -2.80 0.78
CA ILE A 66 46.72 -2.00 1.59
C ILE A 66 46.68 -2.50 3.04
N ALA A 67 46.79 -1.57 4.00
CA ALA A 67 46.58 -1.84 5.42
C ALA A 67 45.08 -2.07 5.73
N PRO A 68 44.68 -3.27 6.20
CA PRO A 68 43.28 -3.69 6.41
C PRO A 68 42.45 -2.82 7.36
N ASP A 69 43.11 -2.16 8.30
CA ASP A 69 42.58 -1.43 9.44
C ASP A 69 42.61 0.10 9.25
N LYS A 70 43.24 0.57 8.17
CA LYS A 70 43.46 2.02 7.92
C LYS A 70 42.91 2.52 6.58
N THR A 71 42.35 1.64 5.75
CA THR A 71 41.92 1.97 4.38
C THR A 71 40.43 1.69 4.19
N GLN A 72 39.67 2.69 3.75
CA GLN A 72 38.29 2.50 3.28
C GLN A 72 38.27 2.40 1.75
N ILE A 73 37.64 1.36 1.21
CA ILE A 73 37.43 1.21 -0.23
C ILE A 73 35.94 1.32 -0.52
N SER A 74 35.58 2.20 -1.44
CA SER A 74 34.22 2.35 -1.96
C SER A 74 34.21 2.10 -3.46
N VAL A 75 33.15 1.47 -3.96
CA VAL A 75 32.91 1.35 -5.41
C VAL A 75 31.62 2.09 -5.71
N VAL A 76 31.71 3.12 -6.55
CA VAL A 76 30.59 3.93 -7.01
C VAL A 76 30.37 3.63 -8.48
N THR A 77 29.16 3.24 -8.85
CA THR A 77 28.80 3.05 -10.25
C THR A 77 28.12 4.29 -10.77
N PHE A 78 28.46 4.73 -11.98
CA PHE A 78 27.73 5.75 -12.70
C PHE A 78 27.23 5.15 -14.02
N SER A 79 26.03 5.52 -14.42
CA SER A 79 25.53 5.24 -15.76
C SER A 79 25.31 6.60 -16.40
N SER A 80 26.03 6.88 -17.47
CA SER A 80 25.91 8.10 -18.28
C SER A 80 24.68 8.08 -19.18
N GLU A 81 23.55 7.52 -18.73
CA GLU A 81 22.27 7.83 -19.35
C GLU A 81 21.84 9.24 -18.90
N LEU A 82 22.53 10.25 -19.43
CA LEU A 82 21.96 11.58 -19.57
C LEU A 82 20.80 11.46 -20.57
N PRO A 83 19.64 12.10 -20.31
CA PRO A 83 18.56 12.14 -21.28
C PRO A 83 19.10 12.68 -22.61
N SER A 84 18.77 12.02 -23.72
CA SER A 84 19.29 12.30 -25.07
C SER A 84 18.94 13.68 -25.65
N ASN A 85 18.38 14.60 -24.83
CA ASN A 85 18.06 15.96 -25.24
C ASN A 85 18.10 16.93 -24.03
N PRO A 86 19.04 17.89 -23.98
CA PRO A 86 19.16 18.85 -22.87
C PRO A 86 18.00 19.87 -22.78
N ASN A 87 17.11 19.94 -23.78
CA ASN A 87 15.87 20.73 -23.75
C ASN A 87 14.61 19.87 -23.61
N GLN A 88 14.75 18.57 -23.38
CA GLN A 88 13.63 17.71 -23.03
C GLN A 88 13.89 17.19 -21.63
N LEU A 89 13.20 17.80 -20.66
CA LEU A 89 13.00 17.20 -19.35
C LEU A 89 12.63 15.73 -19.58
N PRO A 90 13.18 14.77 -18.80
CA PRO A 90 12.68 13.41 -18.86
C PRO A 90 11.15 13.50 -18.80
N PRO A 91 10.42 12.78 -19.68
CA PRO A 91 8.97 12.76 -19.55
C PRO A 91 8.66 12.45 -18.09
N PRO A 92 7.66 13.07 -17.44
CA PRO A 92 7.35 12.76 -16.06
C PRO A 92 6.88 11.30 -15.99
N THR A 93 7.83 10.37 -15.89
CA THR A 93 7.59 8.93 -15.97
C THR A 93 7.35 8.42 -14.56
N SER A 94 6.30 8.97 -13.95
CA SER A 94 5.53 8.45 -12.83
C SER A 94 4.72 9.63 -12.28
N CYS A 95 3.41 9.53 -12.16
CA CYS A 95 2.63 10.45 -11.32
C CYS A 95 3.14 10.51 -9.84
N LEU A 96 3.92 9.51 -9.38
CA LEU A 96 4.44 9.39 -8.02
C LEU A 96 5.71 10.24 -7.87
N HIS A 97 5.69 11.48 -8.36
CA HIS A 97 6.71 12.47 -8.01
C HIS A 97 6.42 13.09 -6.64
N LYS A 98 5.13 13.14 -6.26
CA LYS A 98 4.67 13.63 -4.97
C LYS A 98 3.31 13.00 -4.63
N ALA A 99 3.30 12.00 -3.75
CA ALA A 99 2.10 11.26 -3.37
C ALA A 99 2.26 10.61 -1.99
N ASP A 100 1.14 10.30 -1.34
CA ASP A 100 1.09 9.47 -0.15
C ASP A 100 0.69 8.06 -0.55
N LEU A 101 1.60 7.10 -0.38
CA LEU A 101 1.43 5.72 -0.82
C LEU A 101 1.43 4.78 0.40
N ALA A 102 0.33 4.06 0.58
CA ALA A 102 0.17 3.06 1.62
C ALA A 102 0.25 1.65 1.02
N PHE A 103 1.06 0.78 1.62
CA PHE A 103 1.04 -0.66 1.36
C PHE A 103 0.27 -1.36 2.49
N LEU A 104 -0.73 -2.15 2.13
CA LEU A 104 -1.49 -3.00 3.02
C LEU A 104 -1.19 -4.44 2.62
N VAL A 105 -0.44 -5.18 3.43
CA VAL A 105 0.06 -6.50 3.05
C VAL A 105 -0.44 -7.59 3.97
N ASP A 106 -1.01 -8.62 3.36
CA ASP A 106 -1.50 -9.81 4.02
C ASP A 106 -0.34 -10.65 4.57
N SER A 107 -0.42 -11.00 5.84
CA SER A 107 0.51 -11.86 6.56
C SER A 107 -0.22 -12.96 7.34
N SER A 108 -1.39 -13.36 6.86
CA SER A 108 -2.19 -14.46 7.39
C SER A 108 -1.48 -15.82 7.26
N SER A 109 -2.06 -16.84 7.89
CA SER A 109 -1.55 -18.21 7.83
C SER A 109 -1.58 -18.81 6.42
N SER A 110 -2.48 -18.37 5.53
CA SER A 110 -2.54 -18.85 4.14
C SER A 110 -1.32 -18.44 3.33
N VAL A 111 -0.79 -17.24 3.61
CA VAL A 111 0.45 -16.74 3.00
C VAL A 111 1.60 -17.65 3.40
N GLY A 112 1.78 -17.88 4.70
CA GLY A 112 2.88 -18.67 5.26
C GLY A 112 4.23 -17.94 5.24
N SER A 113 5.12 -18.31 6.16
CA SER A 113 6.39 -17.62 6.39
C SER A 113 7.34 -17.60 5.17
N GLY A 114 7.35 -18.66 4.35
CA GLY A 114 8.18 -18.73 3.16
C GLY A 114 7.75 -17.74 2.06
N ASN A 115 6.45 -17.53 1.88
CA ASN A 115 5.95 -16.51 0.93
C ASN A 115 6.03 -15.10 1.50
N PHE A 116 5.95 -14.97 2.83
CA PHE A 116 6.13 -13.68 3.50
C PHE A 116 7.49 -13.05 3.19
N GLN A 117 8.57 -13.82 3.14
CA GLN A 117 9.89 -13.31 2.70
C GLN A 117 9.87 -12.76 1.26
N LYS A 118 9.09 -13.38 0.37
CA LYS A 118 8.93 -12.90 -1.01
C LYS A 118 8.11 -11.61 -1.06
N LEU A 119 7.10 -11.49 -0.19
CA LEU A 119 6.33 -10.27 0.00
C LEU A 119 7.20 -9.11 0.52
N GLU A 120 8.13 -9.36 1.45
CA GLU A 120 9.13 -8.38 1.87
C GLU A 120 10.03 -7.93 0.71
N ASN A 121 10.52 -8.87 -0.11
CA ASN A 121 11.34 -8.54 -1.27
C ASN A 121 10.57 -7.70 -2.30
N PHE A 122 9.29 -8.02 -2.52
CA PHE A 122 8.38 -7.20 -3.32
C PHE A 122 8.28 -5.76 -2.78
N LEU A 123 8.09 -5.58 -1.47
CA LEU A 123 8.02 -4.26 -0.85
C LEU A 123 9.33 -3.49 -1.02
N LYS A 124 10.48 -4.14 -0.80
CA LYS A 124 11.81 -3.52 -0.99
C LYS A 124 12.03 -3.10 -2.44
N ASN A 125 11.64 -3.93 -3.40
CA ASN A 125 11.74 -3.62 -4.83
C ASN A 125 10.85 -2.42 -5.20
N ALA A 126 9.59 -2.40 -4.73
CA ALA A 126 8.70 -1.26 -4.93
C ALA A 126 9.28 0.03 -4.35
N VAL A 127 9.72 0.01 -3.09
CA VAL A 127 10.33 1.17 -2.39
C VAL A 127 11.60 1.67 -3.08
N THR A 128 12.40 0.77 -3.65
CA THR A 128 13.63 1.14 -4.39
C THR A 128 13.31 1.99 -5.62
N LYS A 129 12.15 1.79 -6.24
CA LYS A 129 11.69 2.53 -7.43
C LYS A 129 11.01 3.86 -7.10
N LEU A 130 10.74 4.15 -5.83
CA LEU A 130 10.09 5.39 -5.40
C LEU A 130 11.13 6.45 -5.02
N ASP A 131 10.85 7.71 -5.39
CA ASP A 131 11.63 8.86 -4.96
C ASP A 131 11.11 9.37 -3.60
N ILE A 132 11.49 8.67 -2.53
CA ILE A 132 11.04 8.95 -1.16
C ILE A 132 11.77 10.18 -0.61
N GLY A 133 11.00 11.14 -0.10
CA GLY A 133 11.54 12.40 0.39
C GLY A 133 10.48 13.27 1.06
N LYS A 134 10.92 14.25 1.84
CA LYS A 134 10.04 15.18 2.58
C LYS A 134 8.97 15.84 1.69
N ASP A 135 9.36 16.31 0.50
CA ASP A 135 8.45 16.97 -0.45
C ASP A 135 8.08 16.08 -1.65
N LYS A 136 8.34 14.78 -1.55
CA LYS A 136 8.19 13.80 -2.63
C LYS A 136 7.19 12.70 -2.23
N VAL A 137 7.50 11.42 -2.46
CA VAL A 137 6.65 10.30 -2.04
C VAL A 137 6.82 10.05 -0.54
N HIS A 138 5.70 9.94 0.18
CA HIS A 138 5.64 9.42 1.55
C HIS A 138 5.09 8.00 1.50
N VAL A 139 5.72 7.08 2.23
CA VAL A 139 5.35 5.66 2.22
C VAL A 139 4.93 5.23 3.61
N GLY A 140 3.74 4.64 3.71
CA GLY A 140 3.23 3.99 4.90
C GLY A 140 3.08 2.50 4.66
N LEU A 141 3.27 1.70 5.70
CA LEU A 141 3.16 0.24 5.62
C LEU A 141 2.34 -0.31 6.77
N MET A 142 1.33 -1.10 6.41
CA MET A 142 0.49 -1.85 7.31
C MET A 142 0.53 -3.31 6.91
N GLN A 143 0.89 -4.15 7.84
CA GLN A 143 0.73 -5.59 7.74
C GLN A 143 -0.63 -5.96 8.34
N TYR A 144 -1.29 -7.01 7.86
CA TYR A 144 -2.52 -7.49 8.49
C TYR A 144 -2.66 -9.01 8.44
N SER A 145 -3.35 -9.54 9.45
CA SER A 145 -3.85 -10.93 9.48
C SER A 145 -5.18 -10.96 10.23
N SER A 146 -5.28 -11.61 11.40
CA SER A 146 -6.42 -11.51 12.31
C SER A 146 -6.61 -10.09 12.86
N TYR A 147 -5.61 -9.22 12.75
CA TYR A 147 -5.73 -7.80 13.08
C TYR A 147 -4.75 -6.98 12.22
N PRO A 148 -5.01 -5.69 12.00
CA PRO A 148 -4.07 -4.80 11.35
C PRO A 148 -2.93 -4.40 12.31
N SER A 149 -1.71 -4.33 11.76
CA SER A 149 -0.49 -3.94 12.46
C SER A 149 0.24 -2.87 11.64
N MET A 150 0.19 -1.63 12.11
CA MET A 150 0.88 -0.51 11.47
C MET A 150 2.38 -0.62 11.73
N GLN A 151 3.16 -0.93 10.69
CA GLN A 151 4.62 -1.02 10.79
C GLN A 151 5.22 0.37 10.86
N PHE A 152 4.75 1.28 10.01
CA PHE A 152 5.07 2.71 10.10
C PHE A 152 4.04 3.58 9.37
N PRO A 153 3.71 4.77 9.91
CA PRO A 153 2.86 5.77 9.25
C PRO A 153 3.61 6.54 8.14
N LEU A 154 2.88 7.34 7.36
CA LEU A 154 3.41 8.07 6.18
C LEU A 154 4.52 9.07 6.54
N ASN A 155 4.42 9.70 7.72
CA ASN A 155 5.38 10.71 8.20
C ASN A 155 6.60 10.13 8.94
N MET A 156 6.70 8.81 9.10
CA MET A 156 7.78 8.21 9.89
C MET A 156 9.15 8.37 9.23
N TYR A 157 9.23 8.12 7.92
CA TYR A 157 10.49 8.07 7.18
C TYR A 157 10.46 9.03 5.98
N THR A 158 11.51 9.83 5.86
CA THR A 158 11.69 10.78 4.75
C THR A 158 12.85 10.40 3.84
N ASN A 159 13.38 9.18 3.95
CA ASN A 159 14.44 8.69 3.09
C ASN A 159 14.25 7.19 2.83
N ARG A 160 14.68 6.75 1.64
CA ARG A 160 14.54 5.36 1.18
C ARG A 160 15.27 4.35 2.07
N GLY A 161 16.46 4.69 2.56
CA GLY A 161 17.30 3.76 3.32
C GLY A 161 16.64 3.29 4.61
N ASP A 162 16.06 4.22 5.38
CA ASP A 162 15.36 3.89 6.61
C ASP A 162 14.04 3.17 6.36
N THR A 163 13.32 3.52 5.28
CA THR A 163 12.14 2.76 4.85
C THR A 163 12.48 1.30 4.53
N LEU A 164 13.59 1.05 3.83
CA LEU A 164 14.05 -0.31 3.51
C LEU A 164 14.43 -1.10 4.78
N LYS A 165 15.15 -0.47 5.71
CA LYS A 165 15.50 -1.09 7.01
C LYS A 165 14.26 -1.43 7.84
N ALA A 166 13.23 -0.58 7.81
CA ALA A 166 11.99 -0.87 8.52
C ALA A 166 11.26 -2.10 7.93
N ILE A 167 11.29 -2.27 6.60
CA ILE A 167 10.75 -3.45 5.93
C ILE A 167 11.54 -4.72 6.29
N GLU A 168 12.86 -4.63 6.42
CA GLU A 168 13.72 -5.74 6.87
C GLU A 168 13.41 -6.23 8.29
N GLY A 169 12.84 -5.38 9.14
CA GLY A 169 12.50 -5.70 10.52
C GLY A 169 11.12 -6.33 10.71
N MET A 170 10.34 -6.52 9.64
CA MET A 170 9.00 -7.09 9.73
C MET A 170 9.03 -8.55 10.20
N GLN A 171 7.96 -8.96 10.87
CA GLN A 171 7.80 -10.33 11.36
C GLN A 171 6.51 -10.93 10.85
N PHE A 172 6.54 -12.19 10.44
CA PHE A 172 5.35 -12.90 9.98
C PHE A 172 4.33 -13.02 11.13
N MET A 173 3.08 -12.60 10.88
CA MET A 173 2.02 -12.60 11.90
C MET A 173 1.30 -13.94 12.04
N GLY A 174 0.92 -14.58 10.92
CA GLY A 174 -0.03 -15.69 10.92
C GLY A 174 -1.43 -15.29 11.39
N GLY A 175 -2.37 -16.23 11.36
CA GLY A 175 -3.77 -16.03 11.73
C GLY A 175 -4.71 -15.94 10.53
N ASP A 176 -5.85 -15.28 10.73
CA ASP A 176 -6.91 -15.08 9.73
C ASP A 176 -6.59 -13.94 8.76
N THR A 177 -7.55 -13.56 7.91
CA THR A 177 -7.41 -12.53 6.87
C THR A 177 -8.47 -11.42 7.01
N ASN A 178 -8.22 -10.43 7.88
CA ASN A 178 -9.13 -9.31 8.15
C ASN A 178 -8.83 -8.06 7.28
N THR A 179 -9.02 -8.19 5.97
CA THR A 179 -8.78 -7.11 4.98
C THR A 179 -9.58 -5.84 5.27
N GLY A 180 -10.86 -5.96 5.66
CA GLY A 180 -11.69 -4.80 5.99
C GLY A 180 -11.14 -3.96 7.15
N ASP A 181 -10.56 -4.59 8.18
CA ASP A 181 -9.98 -3.89 9.33
C ASP A 181 -8.69 -3.16 8.96
N ALA A 182 -7.91 -3.75 8.05
CA ALA A 182 -6.74 -3.12 7.48
C ALA A 182 -7.12 -1.86 6.68
N ILE A 183 -8.12 -1.95 5.81
CA ILE A 183 -8.61 -0.78 5.05
C ILE A 183 -9.16 0.28 5.99
N GLN A 184 -9.92 -0.11 7.02
CA GLN A 184 -10.43 0.81 8.03
C GLN A 184 -9.29 1.56 8.75
N ASN A 185 -8.28 0.84 9.23
CA ASN A 185 -7.15 1.45 9.96
C ASN A 185 -6.28 2.31 9.05
N MET A 186 -6.09 1.92 7.78
CA MET A 186 -5.43 2.76 6.80
C MET A 186 -6.17 4.10 6.64
N ARG A 187 -7.49 4.09 6.48
CA ARG A 187 -8.27 5.33 6.33
C ARG A 187 -8.21 6.21 7.57
N GLN A 188 -8.48 5.61 8.74
CA GLN A 188 -8.70 6.34 9.98
C GLN A 188 -7.40 6.76 10.68
N GLN A 189 -6.32 6.00 10.50
CA GLN A 189 -5.05 6.24 11.19
C GLN A 189 -3.94 6.63 10.21
N MET A 190 -3.67 5.84 9.17
CA MET A 190 -2.55 6.11 8.27
C MET A 190 -2.79 7.37 7.42
N PHE A 191 -3.97 7.50 6.81
CA PHE A 191 -4.35 8.69 6.04
C PHE A 191 -4.96 9.82 6.88
N SER A 192 -4.74 9.79 8.19
CA SER A 192 -5.08 10.90 9.08
C SER A 192 -4.00 11.98 9.08
N GLN A 193 -4.32 13.16 9.62
CA GLN A 193 -3.32 14.21 9.84
C GLN A 193 -2.19 13.73 10.76
N THR A 194 -2.50 12.95 11.80
CA THR A 194 -1.51 12.37 12.71
C THR A 194 -0.67 11.27 12.06
N GLY A 195 -1.24 10.55 11.08
CA GLY A 195 -0.54 9.55 10.27
C GLY A 195 0.35 10.15 9.19
N GLY A 196 0.32 11.47 8.99
CA GLY A 196 1.20 12.17 8.06
C GLY A 196 0.60 12.47 6.70
N ALA A 197 -0.70 12.21 6.49
CA ALA A 197 -1.33 12.46 5.21
C ALA A 197 -1.35 13.95 4.84
N ARG A 198 -1.02 14.21 3.59
CA ARG A 198 -1.02 15.54 2.99
C ARG A 198 -2.34 15.75 2.24
N ASN A 199 -2.85 16.97 2.28
CA ASN A 199 -4.14 17.32 1.67
C ASN A 199 -4.03 17.69 0.18
N ASN A 200 -2.81 17.90 -0.33
CA ASN A 200 -2.54 18.44 -1.67
C ASN A 200 -1.74 17.47 -2.55
N VAL A 201 -1.80 16.17 -2.24
CA VAL A 201 -1.13 15.12 -2.99
C VAL A 201 -2.08 13.94 -3.18
N PRO A 202 -1.92 13.12 -4.23
CA PRO A 202 -2.68 11.89 -4.37
C PRO A 202 -2.46 10.95 -3.19
N ARG A 203 -3.54 10.35 -2.70
CA ARG A 203 -3.54 9.30 -1.67
C ARG A 203 -3.84 7.98 -2.32
N ILE A 204 -2.93 7.01 -2.21
CA ILE A 204 -3.03 5.74 -2.93
C ILE A 204 -2.75 4.61 -1.95
N ALA A 205 -3.58 3.58 -1.96
CA ALA A 205 -3.37 2.36 -1.20
C ALA A 205 -3.25 1.15 -2.14
N ILE A 206 -2.20 0.35 -1.94
CA ILE A 206 -1.98 -0.92 -2.61
C ILE A 206 -2.27 -2.02 -1.59
N VAL A 207 -3.35 -2.77 -1.81
CA VAL A 207 -3.78 -3.89 -0.98
C VAL A 207 -3.30 -5.19 -1.61
N VAL A 208 -2.45 -5.95 -0.91
CA VAL A 208 -1.88 -7.21 -1.37
C VAL A 208 -2.44 -8.35 -0.53
N THR A 209 -3.07 -9.35 -1.17
CA THR A 209 -3.68 -10.50 -0.50
C THR A 209 -3.57 -11.77 -1.35
N ASP A 210 -3.52 -12.94 -0.71
CA ASP A 210 -3.46 -14.25 -1.37
C ASP A 210 -4.82 -14.99 -1.41
N GLY A 211 -5.87 -14.40 -0.86
CA GLY A 211 -7.13 -15.09 -0.65
C GLY A 211 -8.27 -14.20 -0.20
N GLY A 212 -9.37 -14.85 0.19
CA GLY A 212 -10.60 -14.16 0.56
C GLY A 212 -10.62 -13.69 2.00
N SER A 213 -11.13 -12.49 2.25
CA SER A 213 -11.28 -11.98 3.61
C SER A 213 -12.27 -12.81 4.42
N SER A 214 -12.02 -12.90 5.72
CA SER A 214 -12.97 -13.43 6.71
C SER A 214 -14.33 -12.68 6.71
N ASN A 215 -14.38 -11.43 6.22
CA ASN A 215 -15.58 -10.60 6.21
C ASN A 215 -15.65 -9.69 4.97
N ASN A 216 -16.11 -10.25 3.86
CA ASN A 216 -16.23 -9.55 2.58
C ASN A 216 -17.17 -8.33 2.63
N ALA A 217 -18.22 -8.36 3.47
CA ALA A 217 -19.13 -7.24 3.62
C ALA A 217 -18.41 -6.03 4.24
N LYS A 218 -17.61 -6.25 5.30
CA LYS A 218 -16.80 -5.20 5.90
C LYS A 218 -15.70 -4.72 4.95
N THR A 219 -15.02 -5.63 4.24
CA THR A 219 -14.01 -5.28 3.23
C THR A 219 -14.57 -4.33 2.19
N THR A 220 -15.74 -4.65 1.62
CA THR A 220 -16.43 -3.81 0.63
C THR A 220 -16.82 -2.45 1.23
N GLN A 221 -17.43 -2.45 2.43
CA GLN A 221 -17.83 -1.22 3.11
C GLN A 221 -16.66 -0.27 3.37
N GLN A 222 -15.49 -0.81 3.75
CA GLN A 222 -14.30 -0.01 4.04
C GLN A 222 -13.60 0.46 2.77
N ALA A 223 -13.59 -0.35 1.70
CA ALA A 223 -13.10 0.07 0.39
C ALA A 223 -13.94 1.24 -0.18
N ASP A 224 -15.27 1.16 -0.06
CA ASP A 224 -16.16 2.29 -0.41
C ASP A 224 -15.90 3.53 0.44
N GLY A 225 -15.57 3.33 1.72
CA GLY A 225 -15.15 4.40 2.60
C GLY A 225 -13.86 5.07 2.13
N ALA A 226 -12.86 4.29 1.72
CA ALA A 226 -11.58 4.84 1.24
C ALA A 226 -11.79 5.68 -0.02
N ARG A 227 -12.61 5.19 -0.95
CA ARG A 227 -13.01 5.95 -2.15
C ARG A 227 -13.70 7.27 -1.80
N ARG A 228 -14.61 7.27 -0.80
CA ARG A 228 -15.25 8.50 -0.29
C ARG A 228 -14.26 9.47 0.34
N ASP A 229 -13.19 8.96 0.94
CA ASP A 229 -12.11 9.77 1.53
C ASP A 229 -11.04 10.18 0.49
N HIS A 230 -11.31 9.94 -0.81
CA HIS A 230 -10.43 10.22 -1.93
C HIS A 230 -9.08 9.49 -1.85
N ILE A 231 -9.11 8.23 -1.41
CA ILE A 231 -7.96 7.33 -1.41
C ILE A 231 -8.17 6.34 -2.57
N GLY A 232 -7.27 6.37 -3.56
CA GLY A 232 -7.30 5.43 -4.68
C GLY A 232 -6.85 4.05 -4.27
N LEU A 233 -7.58 3.00 -4.67
CA LEU A 233 -7.33 1.62 -4.27
C LEU A 233 -6.90 0.75 -5.44
N ILE A 234 -5.78 0.04 -5.22
CA ILE A 234 -5.28 -1.02 -6.09
C ILE A 234 -5.30 -2.32 -5.30
N SER A 235 -5.85 -3.37 -5.90
CA SER A 235 -5.82 -4.70 -5.31
C SER A 235 -4.86 -5.60 -6.08
N VAL A 236 -4.02 -6.31 -5.34
CA VAL A 236 -3.03 -7.25 -5.85
C VAL A 236 -3.36 -8.62 -5.27
N GLY A 237 -3.90 -9.49 -6.11
CA GLY A 237 -4.20 -10.87 -5.77
C GLY A 237 -3.03 -11.79 -6.10
N VAL A 238 -2.65 -12.65 -5.17
CA VAL A 238 -1.54 -13.59 -5.33
C VAL A 238 -2.02 -15.04 -5.23
N GLY A 239 -1.77 -15.85 -6.25
CA GLY A 239 -2.14 -17.26 -6.25
C GLY A 239 -3.46 -17.56 -6.98
N SER A 240 -3.79 -18.84 -7.07
CA SER A 240 -4.96 -19.34 -7.78
C SER A 240 -6.25 -19.36 -6.95
N ALA A 241 -6.14 -19.27 -5.62
CA ALA A 241 -7.28 -19.27 -4.70
C ALA A 241 -7.96 -17.90 -4.55
N VAL A 242 -7.46 -16.88 -5.26
CA VAL A 242 -7.90 -15.51 -5.05
C VAL A 242 -9.32 -15.28 -5.58
N ASN A 243 -10.18 -14.76 -4.72
CA ASN A 243 -11.52 -14.37 -5.11
C ASN A 243 -11.47 -13.11 -5.98
N SER A 244 -11.63 -13.32 -7.30
CA SER A 244 -11.59 -12.27 -8.30
C SER A 244 -12.65 -11.18 -8.09
N TYR A 245 -13.81 -11.55 -7.52
CA TYR A 245 -14.89 -10.62 -7.23
C TYR A 245 -14.53 -9.72 -6.03
N GLU A 246 -13.92 -10.28 -5.00
CA GLU A 246 -13.47 -9.51 -3.83
C GLU A 246 -12.38 -8.48 -4.19
N LEU A 247 -11.40 -8.87 -5.00
CA LEU A 247 -10.37 -7.94 -5.49
C LEU A 247 -10.98 -6.75 -6.25
N GLN A 248 -12.04 -6.99 -7.03
CA GLN A 248 -12.74 -5.96 -7.78
C GLN A 248 -13.55 -5.03 -6.86
N LEU A 249 -14.03 -5.51 -5.72
CA LEU A 249 -14.72 -4.69 -4.72
C LEU A 249 -13.75 -3.84 -3.89
N ILE A 250 -12.52 -4.31 -3.72
CA ILE A 250 -11.44 -3.55 -3.08
C ILE A 250 -10.95 -2.45 -4.01
N ALA A 251 -10.54 -2.77 -5.24
CA ALA A 251 -9.96 -1.82 -6.17
C ALA A 251 -10.96 -0.75 -6.66
N ASP A 252 -10.48 0.37 -7.19
CA ASP A 252 -11.38 1.42 -7.72
C ASP A 252 -12.18 0.95 -8.94
N ASP A 253 -11.54 0.16 -9.81
CA ASP A 253 -12.15 -0.45 -10.97
C ASP A 253 -11.36 -1.70 -11.41
N GLN A 254 -11.86 -2.42 -12.42
CA GLN A 254 -11.23 -3.66 -12.91
C GLN A 254 -9.81 -3.44 -13.47
N THR A 255 -9.50 -2.25 -13.97
CA THR A 255 -8.14 -1.86 -14.41
C THR A 255 -7.18 -1.64 -13.25
N LYS A 256 -7.67 -1.53 -12.01
CA LYS A 256 -6.88 -1.42 -10.76
C LYS A 256 -6.66 -2.74 -10.06
N VAL A 257 -7.08 -3.84 -10.66
CA VAL A 257 -6.77 -5.19 -10.18
C VAL A 257 -5.49 -5.69 -10.86
N VAL A 258 -4.58 -6.22 -10.06
CA VAL A 258 -3.40 -6.98 -10.50
C VAL A 258 -3.52 -8.39 -9.94
N LYS A 259 -3.28 -9.39 -10.79
CA LYS A 259 -3.23 -10.79 -10.35
C LYS A 259 -1.91 -11.39 -10.77
N VAL A 260 -1.29 -12.12 -9.86
CA VAL A 260 -0.09 -12.90 -10.10
C VAL A 260 -0.34 -14.33 -9.65
N ASN A 261 0.29 -15.32 -10.29
CA ASN A 261 0.01 -16.73 -10.02
C ASN A 261 0.74 -17.26 -8.79
N SER A 262 1.78 -16.56 -8.30
CA SER A 262 2.53 -16.91 -7.10
C SER A 262 3.24 -15.69 -6.52
N PHE A 263 3.70 -15.81 -5.28
CA PHE A 263 4.50 -14.77 -4.62
C PHE A 263 5.82 -14.48 -5.34
N ASP A 264 6.39 -15.46 -6.05
CA ASP A 264 7.61 -15.27 -6.87
C ASP A 264 7.41 -14.28 -8.03
N GLN A 265 6.16 -14.10 -8.47
CA GLN A 265 5.82 -13.20 -9.56
C GLN A 265 5.51 -11.77 -9.09
N LEU A 266 5.37 -11.53 -7.78
CA LEU A 266 5.11 -10.18 -7.25
C LEU A 266 6.20 -9.18 -7.63
N GLU A 267 7.47 -9.57 -7.55
CA GLU A 267 8.59 -8.71 -7.92
C GLU A 267 8.53 -8.25 -9.39
N GLN A 268 8.04 -9.11 -10.28
CA GLN A 268 7.90 -8.83 -11.70
C GLN A 268 6.71 -7.90 -11.97
N ALA A 269 5.70 -7.92 -11.10
CA ALA A 269 4.51 -7.08 -11.21
C ALA A 269 4.69 -5.66 -10.63
N VAL A 270 5.82 -5.36 -9.97
CA VAL A 270 6.06 -4.04 -9.33
C VAL A 270 5.85 -2.89 -10.30
N ASP A 271 6.42 -2.96 -11.51
CA ASP A 271 6.29 -1.86 -12.48
C ASP A 271 4.84 -1.65 -12.92
N GLN A 272 4.10 -2.75 -13.13
CA GLN A 272 2.68 -2.70 -13.46
C GLN A 272 1.84 -2.11 -12.32
N ILE A 273 2.14 -2.50 -11.06
CA ILE A 273 1.43 -2.02 -9.87
C ILE A 273 1.66 -0.51 -9.70
N LEU A 274 2.92 -0.06 -9.78
CA LEU A 274 3.25 1.37 -9.66
C LEU A 274 2.72 2.19 -10.85
N GLN A 275 2.67 1.62 -12.05
CA GLN A 275 2.03 2.27 -13.20
C GLN A 275 0.51 2.42 -13.00
N LYS A 276 -0.15 1.40 -12.42
CA LYS A 276 -1.58 1.47 -12.06
C LYS A 276 -1.83 2.45 -10.93
N ALA A 277 -0.88 2.61 -10.00
CA ALA A 277 -0.90 3.68 -8.99
C ALA A 277 -0.88 5.07 -9.62
N CYS A 278 -0.49 5.16 -10.90
CA CYS A 278 -0.42 6.41 -11.62
C CYS A 278 -1.49 6.76 -12.61
N THR A 279 -2.18 5.77 -13.12
CA THR A 279 -3.41 6.04 -13.85
C THR A 279 -4.50 6.29 -12.79
N GLY A 280 -5.25 7.39 -12.81
CA GLY A 280 -6.31 7.60 -11.81
C GLY A 280 -5.86 7.95 -10.38
N ALA A 281 -4.58 8.23 -10.14
CA ALA A 281 -4.17 9.11 -9.04
C ALA A 281 -4.80 10.47 -9.31
N THR A 282 -6.05 10.62 -8.87
CA THR A 282 -6.80 11.85 -8.99
C THR A 282 -5.92 12.96 -8.45
N SER A 283 -5.70 13.97 -9.29
CA SER A 283 -5.30 15.29 -8.83
C SER A 283 -6.10 15.62 -7.56
N ALA A 284 -5.45 16.30 -6.61
CA ALA A 284 -6.09 16.81 -5.39
C ALA A 284 -7.52 17.28 -5.67
N PRO A 285 -8.48 16.98 -4.78
CA PRO A 285 -9.91 16.94 -5.11
C PRO A 285 -10.35 18.23 -5.80
N THR A 286 -10.69 18.11 -7.09
CA THR A 286 -11.62 19.06 -7.69
C THR A 286 -13.01 18.54 -7.33
N ALA A 287 -13.83 19.35 -6.66
CA ALA A 287 -15.18 18.97 -6.31
C ALA A 287 -15.92 18.42 -7.55
N CYS A 288 -16.66 17.32 -7.39
CA CYS A 288 -17.49 16.74 -8.47
C CYS A 288 -18.59 17.75 -8.83
N GLN A 289 -18.33 18.56 -9.87
CA GLN A 289 -19.20 19.63 -10.35
C GLN A 289 -19.07 19.75 -11.87
N ASN A 290 -20.16 20.08 -12.54
CA ASN A 290 -20.09 20.52 -13.94
C ASN A 290 -19.35 21.86 -14.01
N LYS A 291 -18.32 21.98 -14.85
CA LYS A 291 -17.67 23.28 -15.13
C LYS A 291 -18.58 24.18 -15.97
N LEU A 292 -19.42 23.57 -16.81
CA LEU A 292 -20.44 24.26 -17.59
C LEU A 292 -21.81 24.12 -16.92
N ASN A 293 -22.56 25.22 -16.83
CA ASN A 293 -23.88 25.23 -16.21
C ASN A 293 -25.01 24.76 -17.15
N ASN A 294 -24.71 24.48 -18.42
CA ASN A 294 -25.68 24.13 -19.47
C ASN A 294 -25.48 22.71 -20.03
N CYS A 295 -24.86 21.79 -19.27
CA CYS A 295 -24.59 20.42 -19.72
C CYS A 295 -25.85 19.68 -20.21
N ASN A 296 -27.01 19.98 -19.62
CA ASN A 296 -28.32 19.47 -20.03
C ASN A 296 -28.77 19.88 -21.45
N SER A 297 -28.25 20.97 -22.01
CA SER A 297 -28.60 21.44 -23.36
C SER A 297 -27.93 20.63 -24.48
N TYR A 298 -26.88 19.87 -24.18
CA TYR A 298 -26.14 19.07 -25.16
C TYR A 298 -26.70 17.65 -25.35
N GLY A 299 -27.58 17.20 -24.44
CA GLY A 299 -28.16 15.86 -24.46
C GLY A 299 -27.19 14.75 -24.03
N LEU A 300 -27.72 13.58 -23.66
CA LEU A 300 -26.93 12.47 -23.10
C LEU A 300 -25.95 11.83 -24.10
N SER A 301 -26.16 12.02 -25.41
CA SER A 301 -25.23 11.54 -26.43
C SER A 301 -23.83 12.16 -26.29
N VAL A 302 -23.72 13.36 -25.71
CA VAL A 302 -22.43 14.01 -25.47
C VAL A 302 -21.55 13.22 -24.50
N CYS A 303 -22.18 12.47 -23.58
CA CYS A 303 -21.50 11.66 -22.57
C CYS A 303 -20.81 10.42 -23.17
N THR A 304 -21.25 9.96 -24.34
CA THR A 304 -20.67 8.78 -25.01
C THR A 304 -19.87 9.16 -26.26
N GLN A 305 -20.35 10.10 -27.06
CA GLN A 305 -19.70 10.51 -28.32
C GLN A 305 -18.51 11.45 -28.11
N TYR A 306 -18.52 12.23 -27.02
CA TYR A 306 -17.49 13.23 -26.71
C TYR A 306 -16.94 13.03 -25.30
N GLN A 307 -16.75 11.77 -24.92
CA GLN A 307 -16.42 11.36 -23.55
C GLN A 307 -15.24 12.14 -22.93
N PRO A 308 -14.09 12.39 -23.62
CA PRO A 308 -13.00 13.18 -23.03
C PRO A 308 -13.41 14.62 -22.70
N TRP A 309 -14.15 15.28 -23.60
CA TRP A 309 -14.64 16.64 -23.38
C TRP A 309 -15.70 16.68 -22.27
N ALA A 310 -16.59 15.69 -22.23
CA ALA A 310 -17.65 15.60 -21.23
C ALA A 310 -17.09 15.27 -19.82
N GLN A 311 -15.99 14.52 -19.74
CA GLN A 311 -15.21 14.30 -18.50
C GLN A 311 -14.55 15.58 -17.99
N ASP A 312 -14.24 16.55 -18.85
CA ASP A 312 -13.64 17.81 -18.42
C ASP A 312 -14.66 18.89 -18.03
N ASN A 313 -15.88 18.81 -18.58
CA ASN A 313 -16.84 19.92 -18.51
C ASN A 313 -18.18 19.57 -17.85
N CYS A 314 -18.61 18.30 -17.92
CA CYS A 314 -19.96 17.86 -17.56
C CYS A 314 -19.93 16.60 -16.69
N GLN A 315 -19.01 16.57 -15.71
CA GLN A 315 -18.69 15.40 -14.88
C GLN A 315 -19.89 14.88 -14.08
N GLU A 316 -20.67 15.78 -13.49
CA GLU A 316 -21.87 15.43 -12.72
C GLU A 316 -23.02 15.05 -13.65
N TYR A 317 -23.23 15.81 -14.73
CA TYR A 317 -24.31 15.56 -15.70
C TYR A 317 -24.17 14.21 -16.41
N CYS A 318 -22.94 13.82 -16.76
CA CYS A 318 -22.64 12.56 -17.43
C CYS A 318 -22.30 11.42 -16.47
N GLY A 319 -22.33 11.65 -15.15
CA GLY A 319 -22.07 10.62 -14.14
C GLY A 319 -20.63 10.09 -14.13
N PHE A 320 -19.65 10.87 -14.59
CA PHE A 320 -18.24 10.49 -14.59
C PHE A 320 -17.58 10.62 -13.22
N CYS A 321 -18.20 11.36 -12.31
CA CYS A 321 -17.82 11.42 -10.91
C CYS A 321 -19.02 11.10 -10.02
N VAL A 322 -18.74 10.56 -8.85
CA VAL A 322 -19.72 10.35 -7.80
C VAL A 322 -19.73 11.58 -6.89
N THR A 323 -20.83 12.35 -6.91
CA THR A 323 -21.17 13.21 -5.78
C THR A 323 -21.37 12.33 -4.54
N PRO A 324 -21.30 12.87 -3.30
CA PRO A 324 -21.75 12.15 -2.12
C PRO A 324 -23.10 11.47 -2.40
N LYS A 325 -23.15 10.14 -2.30
CA LYS A 325 -24.32 9.35 -2.70
C LYS A 325 -25.54 9.79 -1.88
N PRO A 326 -26.75 9.87 -2.49
CA PRO A 326 -27.98 10.23 -1.82
C PRO A 326 -28.23 9.36 -0.58
N THR A 327 -28.85 9.97 0.42
CA THR A 327 -29.49 9.29 1.56
C THR A 327 -30.14 7.98 1.11
N CYS A 328 -29.86 6.88 1.82
CA CYS A 328 -30.56 5.62 1.62
C CYS A 328 -32.08 5.87 1.71
N VAL A 329 -32.75 5.74 0.58
CA VAL A 329 -34.21 5.78 0.45
C VAL A 329 -34.62 4.81 -0.65
N ASP A 330 -35.83 4.26 -0.55
CA ASP A 330 -36.43 3.55 -1.67
C ASP A 330 -36.74 4.55 -2.80
N LYS A 331 -36.32 4.22 -4.02
CA LYS A 331 -36.63 5.02 -5.22
C LYS A 331 -38.09 4.82 -5.64
N LEU A 332 -38.62 3.63 -5.40
CA LEU A 332 -40.03 3.30 -5.62
C LEU A 332 -40.79 3.38 -4.29
N THR A 333 -41.93 4.07 -4.29
CA THR A 333 -42.79 4.19 -3.10
C THR A 333 -43.57 2.91 -2.78
N ASN A 334 -43.57 1.92 -3.69
CA ASN A 334 -44.37 0.70 -3.61
C ASN A 334 -43.53 -0.59 -3.49
N CYS A 335 -42.31 -0.52 -2.94
CA CYS A 335 -41.43 -1.68 -2.80
C CYS A 335 -42.08 -2.89 -2.06
N PHE A 336 -43.03 -2.64 -1.16
CA PHE A 336 -43.82 -3.67 -0.49
C PHE A 336 -44.64 -4.55 -1.45
N ALA A 337 -45.08 -4.01 -2.59
CA ALA A 337 -45.90 -4.73 -3.56
C ALA A 337 -45.15 -5.86 -4.28
N TYR A 338 -43.82 -5.81 -4.30
CA TYR A 338 -42.96 -6.81 -4.96
C TYR A 338 -42.58 -7.97 -4.03
N GLY A 339 -42.91 -7.89 -2.74
CA GLY A 339 -42.60 -8.94 -1.76
C GLY A 339 -41.10 -9.04 -1.40
N LYS A 340 -40.81 -9.67 -0.26
CA LYS A 340 -39.42 -9.83 0.24
C LYS A 340 -38.57 -10.76 -0.61
N SER A 341 -39.18 -11.69 -1.35
CA SER A 341 -38.45 -12.57 -2.28
C SER A 341 -37.78 -11.79 -3.42
N SER A 342 -38.34 -10.64 -3.83
CA SER A 342 -37.72 -9.79 -4.85
C SER A 342 -36.37 -9.21 -4.40
N CYS A 343 -36.12 -9.11 -3.08
CA CYS A 343 -34.84 -8.68 -2.54
C CYS A 343 -33.72 -9.70 -2.78
N THR A 344 -34.03 -10.98 -2.97
CA THR A 344 -33.03 -12.03 -3.21
C THR A 344 -33.07 -12.54 -4.65
N GLN A 345 -34.26 -12.72 -5.21
CA GLN A 345 -34.47 -13.21 -6.57
C GLN A 345 -34.13 -12.17 -7.65
N TYR A 346 -34.31 -10.88 -7.34
CA TYR A 346 -34.01 -9.76 -8.24
C TYR A 346 -33.10 -8.75 -7.55
N SER A 347 -32.03 -9.26 -6.91
CA SER A 347 -31.13 -8.48 -6.06
C SER A 347 -30.60 -7.22 -6.73
N GLU A 348 -30.16 -7.29 -7.99
CA GLU A 348 -29.66 -6.12 -8.74
C GLU A 348 -30.72 -5.03 -8.92
N TRP A 349 -31.95 -5.41 -9.27
CA TRP A 349 -33.08 -4.50 -9.41
C TRP A 349 -33.48 -3.90 -8.05
N ALA A 350 -33.48 -4.72 -6.99
CA ALA A 350 -33.82 -4.31 -5.64
C ALA A 350 -32.78 -3.34 -5.05
N HIS A 351 -31.48 -3.52 -5.36
CA HIS A 351 -30.41 -2.59 -5.00
C HIS A 351 -30.56 -1.22 -5.66
N GLN A 352 -31.27 -1.09 -6.77
CA GLN A 352 -31.48 0.20 -7.45
C GLN A 352 -32.78 0.89 -7.06
N ASN A 353 -33.79 0.12 -6.65
CA ASN A 353 -35.16 0.62 -6.49
C ASN A 353 -35.69 0.56 -5.06
N CYS A 354 -35.25 -0.41 -4.25
CA CYS A 354 -35.86 -0.78 -2.97
C CYS A 354 -34.81 -1.01 -1.87
N GLN A 355 -33.81 -0.11 -1.78
CA GLN A 355 -32.66 -0.24 -0.90
C GLN A 355 -33.02 -0.28 0.60
N GLN A 356 -33.96 0.56 1.03
CA GLN A 356 -34.40 0.61 2.42
C GLN A 356 -35.35 -0.55 2.72
N TYR A 357 -36.33 -0.81 1.84
CA TYR A 357 -37.26 -1.92 2.00
C TYR A 357 -36.56 -3.28 2.06
N CYS A 358 -35.52 -3.50 1.26
CA CYS A 358 -34.76 -4.75 1.25
C CYS A 358 -33.65 -4.82 2.31
N GLY A 359 -33.47 -3.78 3.12
CA GLY A 359 -32.46 -3.76 4.19
C GLY A 359 -31.03 -3.70 3.68
N PHE A 360 -30.82 -3.23 2.44
CA PHE A 360 -29.49 -3.02 1.85
C PHE A 360 -28.79 -1.79 2.41
N CYS A 361 -29.52 -0.99 3.17
CA CYS A 361 -28.99 0.15 3.85
C CYS A 361 -28.47 -0.23 5.24
N VAL A 362 -27.15 -0.21 5.39
CA VAL A 362 -26.55 -0.06 6.70
C VAL A 362 -26.55 1.42 7.05
N ALA A 363 -27.36 1.80 8.04
CA ALA A 363 -27.32 3.12 8.62
C ALA A 363 -25.89 3.42 9.10
N ALA A 364 -25.38 4.61 8.80
CA ALA A 364 -24.21 5.14 9.47
C ALA A 364 -24.55 5.32 10.95
N ALA A 365 -24.31 4.29 11.76
CA ALA A 365 -24.26 4.43 13.20
C ALA A 365 -22.98 5.22 13.53
N VAL A 366 -23.17 6.51 13.78
CA VAL A 366 -22.23 7.31 14.55
C VAL A 366 -22.23 6.75 15.96
N THR A 367 -21.30 5.86 16.29
CA THR A 367 -20.91 5.61 17.69
C THR A 367 -19.42 5.32 17.76
N SER A 368 -18.69 6.27 18.32
CA SER A 368 -17.43 6.04 19.03
C SER A 368 -17.58 4.82 19.96
N GLY A 369 -16.79 3.77 19.76
CA GLY A 369 -16.82 2.60 20.64
C GLY A 369 -15.91 1.50 20.11
N PHE A 370 -14.81 1.28 20.80
CA PHE A 370 -13.86 0.21 20.59
C PHE A 370 -14.59 -1.15 20.57
N TYR A 371 -14.44 -1.92 19.49
CA TYR A 371 -15.11 -3.22 19.36
C TYR A 371 -14.36 -4.33 20.11
N GLY A 372 -15.08 -5.04 20.99
CA GLY A 372 -14.69 -6.35 21.55
C GLY A 372 -14.11 -6.34 22.97
N GLN A 373 -13.97 -5.17 23.60
CA GLN A 373 -13.34 -5.03 24.91
C GLN A 373 -14.08 -4.04 25.82
N CYS A 374 -14.15 -4.34 27.11
CA CYS A 374 -14.52 -3.37 28.13
C CYS A 374 -13.30 -2.52 28.51
N SER A 375 -13.41 -1.20 28.44
CA SER A 375 -12.37 -0.29 28.93
C SER A 375 -12.61 0.05 30.40
N TYR A 376 -11.61 -0.15 31.25
CA TYR A 376 -11.65 0.20 32.66
C TYR A 376 -10.31 0.82 33.10
N LYS A 377 -10.34 2.06 33.60
CA LYS A 377 -9.15 2.86 34.01
C LYS A 377 -8.01 2.86 32.97
N GLY A 378 -8.36 3.01 31.69
CA GLY A 378 -7.39 3.06 30.59
C GLY A 378 -6.77 1.71 30.20
N ARG A 379 -7.25 0.60 30.75
CA ARG A 379 -6.90 -0.76 30.35
C ARG A 379 -8.09 -1.44 29.69
N SER A 380 -7.83 -2.31 28.72
CA SER A 380 -8.87 -3.03 27.99
C SER A 380 -8.96 -4.48 28.43
N TYR A 381 -10.18 -4.98 28.59
CA TYR A 381 -10.50 -6.33 29.06
C TYR A 381 -11.44 -7.02 28.08
N GLN A 382 -11.10 -8.24 27.67
CA GLN A 382 -11.91 -9.06 26.75
C GLN A 382 -13.24 -9.47 27.40
N THR A 383 -14.26 -9.76 26.59
CA THR A 383 -15.52 -10.34 27.10
C THR A 383 -15.26 -11.61 27.92
N GLY A 384 -15.81 -11.66 29.13
CA GLY A 384 -15.59 -12.73 30.10
C GLY A 384 -14.33 -12.58 30.95
N GLN A 385 -13.40 -11.67 30.60
CA GLN A 385 -12.20 -11.42 31.38
C GLN A 385 -12.54 -10.76 32.72
N LYS A 386 -11.95 -11.30 33.79
CA LYS A 386 -12.05 -10.74 35.15
C LYS A 386 -10.78 -10.02 35.54
N TRP A 387 -10.90 -8.98 36.37
CA TRP A 387 -9.78 -8.26 36.96
C TRP A 387 -10.11 -7.74 38.36
N LEU A 388 -9.06 -7.43 39.12
CA LEU A 388 -9.17 -6.79 40.42
C LEU A 388 -8.96 -5.28 40.28
N ASP A 389 -9.82 -4.50 40.92
CA ASP A 389 -9.59 -3.08 41.16
C ASP A 389 -9.27 -2.87 42.63
N GLY A 390 -7.97 -2.79 42.95
CA GLY A 390 -7.48 -2.74 44.32
C GLY A 390 -7.88 -3.98 45.13
N CYS A 391 -8.09 -3.78 46.44
CA CYS A 391 -8.57 -4.82 47.35
C CYS A 391 -10.10 -4.89 47.40
N ASP A 392 -10.79 -3.87 46.89
CA ASP A 392 -12.21 -3.65 47.17
C ASP A 392 -13.13 -4.31 46.14
N TYR A 393 -12.71 -4.47 44.87
CA TYR A 393 -13.60 -4.94 43.81
C TYR A 393 -13.02 -6.05 42.93
N GLU A 394 -13.89 -7.01 42.57
CA GLU A 394 -13.68 -7.92 41.42
C GLU A 394 -14.61 -7.50 40.28
N CYS A 395 -14.03 -7.21 39.13
CA CYS A 395 -14.73 -6.80 37.94
C CYS A 395 -14.72 -7.88 36.86
N VAL A 396 -15.74 -7.93 36.02
CA VAL A 396 -15.85 -8.79 34.84
C VAL A 396 -16.40 -8.02 33.65
N CYS A 397 -15.80 -8.19 32.48
CA CYS A 397 -16.35 -7.67 31.24
C CYS A 397 -17.52 -8.56 30.81
N GLN A 398 -18.74 -8.04 30.88
CA GLN A 398 -19.94 -8.81 30.55
C GLN A 398 -20.20 -8.83 29.05
N ASP A 399 -19.92 -7.71 28.37
CA ASP A 399 -20.10 -7.58 26.93
C ASP A 399 -19.13 -6.53 26.37
N GLY A 400 -18.07 -7.00 25.71
CA GLY A 400 -17.06 -6.15 25.07
C GLY A 400 -17.55 -5.43 23.81
N ASN A 401 -18.72 -5.79 23.26
CA ASN A 401 -19.30 -5.06 22.13
C ASN A 401 -20.05 -3.80 22.59
N THR A 402 -20.62 -3.83 23.79
CA THR A 402 -21.24 -2.66 24.43
C THR A 402 -20.32 -1.95 25.43
N GLY A 403 -19.15 -2.52 25.71
CA GLY A 403 -18.22 -2.05 26.74
C GLY A 403 -18.72 -2.29 28.18
N LYS A 404 -19.77 -3.08 28.35
CA LYS A 404 -20.44 -3.28 29.64
C LYS A 404 -19.65 -4.21 30.54
N TYR A 405 -19.20 -3.71 31.68
CA TYR A 405 -18.57 -4.49 32.74
C TYR A 405 -19.36 -4.40 34.06
N LYS A 406 -19.16 -5.39 34.94
CA LYS A 406 -19.76 -5.42 36.29
C LYS A 406 -18.66 -5.59 37.33
N CYS A 407 -18.62 -4.71 38.32
CA CYS A 407 -17.73 -4.83 39.48
C CYS A 407 -18.55 -5.17 40.73
N THR A 408 -18.05 -6.12 41.52
CA THR A 408 -18.70 -6.58 42.76
C THR A 408 -17.75 -6.34 43.93
N ASN A 409 -18.28 -5.79 45.03
CA ASN A 409 -17.49 -5.55 46.24
C ASN A 409 -17.05 -6.89 46.83
N ARG A 410 -15.77 -6.97 47.20
CA ARG A 410 -15.14 -8.15 47.82
C ARG A 410 -15.07 -8.04 49.34
N CYS A 411 -15.24 -6.84 49.89
CA CYS A 411 -15.42 -6.61 51.31
C CYS A 411 -16.87 -6.92 51.66
N VAL A 412 -17.10 -8.15 52.13
CA VAL A 412 -18.39 -8.59 52.69
C VAL A 412 -18.47 -8.15 54.14
#